data_AF-A0A2D7PFM7-F1
#
_entry.id   AF-A0A2D7PFM7-F1
#
_cell.length_a   1.000
_cell.length_b   1.000
_cell.length_c   1.000
_cell.angle_alpha   90.00
_cell.angle_beta   90.00
_cell.angle_gamma   90.00
#
_symmetry.space_group_name_H-M   'P 1'
#
loop_
_entity.id
_entity.type
_entity.pdbx_description
1 polymer ?
#
loop_
_entity_poly.entity_id
_entity_poly.type
_entity_poly.pdbx_seq_one_letter_code
_entity_poly.pdbx_strand_id
1 'polypeptide(L)'
;MQKIQIIFLILICNISYSEISFFNKAKIQYEKKNYDQAKLLFEKDIVFNPKSTESYLYLAKIYKKKQQYDEEEKNLKTIILLDPKNSQAYYLLSLKKIRDGDFKLAEKNADSFRKFCSIKCEKYQEIKKLIKKSKS
;
A
#
# COMPACT_ATOMS: atom_id res chain seq x y z
N MET A 1 24.28 22.51 -39.97
CA MET A 1 23.89 23.10 -38.67
C MET A 1 22.37 23.37 -38.57
N GLN A 2 21.51 22.39 -38.87
CA GLN A 2 20.04 22.58 -38.83
C GLN A 2 19.27 21.48 -38.07
N LYS A 3 19.95 20.49 -37.47
CA LYS A 3 19.29 19.41 -36.71
C LYS A 3 19.31 19.61 -35.18
N ILE A 4 20.08 20.57 -34.66
CA ILE A 4 20.23 20.79 -33.21
C ILE A 4 19.08 21.64 -32.64
N GLN A 5 18.48 22.53 -33.44
CA GLN A 5 17.35 23.37 -33.02
C GLN A 5 16.06 22.55 -32.75
N ILE A 6 15.90 21.38 -33.39
CA ILE A 6 14.71 20.53 -33.18
C ILE A 6 14.78 19.80 -31.84
N ILE A 7 15.97 19.41 -31.37
CA ILE A 7 16.16 18.77 -30.06
C ILE A 7 15.90 19.76 -28.93
N PHE A 8 16.23 21.05 -29.14
CA PHE A 8 15.98 22.10 -28.16
C PHE A 8 14.49 22.48 -28.07
N LEU A 9 13.70 22.26 -29.13
CA LEU A 9 12.24 22.54 -29.13
C LEU A 9 11.41 21.53 -28.33
N ILE A 10 11.96 20.36 -27.99
CA ILE A 10 11.32 19.34 -27.13
C ILE A 10 11.54 19.65 -25.64
N LEU A 11 12.55 20.47 -25.31
CA LEU A 11 12.92 20.82 -23.93
C LEU A 11 12.17 22.03 -23.36
N ILE A 12 11.37 22.73 -24.16
CA ILE A 12 10.68 23.98 -23.79
C ILE A 12 9.18 23.98 -24.08
N CYS A 13 8.55 22.81 -24.22
CA CYS A 13 7.13 22.70 -23.87
C CYS A 13 6.97 22.63 -22.34
N ASN A 14 7.29 23.76 -21.71
CA ASN A 14 6.54 24.41 -20.63
C ASN A 14 5.79 23.44 -19.71
N ILE A 15 6.40 22.99 -18.60
CA ILE A 15 6.45 23.75 -17.35
C ILE A 15 5.20 24.62 -17.15
N SER A 16 4.11 23.95 -16.77
CA SER A 16 3.34 24.34 -15.59
C SER A 16 3.01 23.05 -14.84
N TYR A 17 4.03 22.41 -14.29
CA TYR A 17 3.87 21.30 -13.35
C TYR A 17 3.22 21.88 -12.09
N SER A 18 1.90 21.97 -12.09
CA SER A 18 1.18 21.68 -10.87
C SER A 18 1.48 20.20 -10.60
N GLU A 19 2.58 19.91 -9.91
CA GLU A 19 2.98 18.57 -9.45
C GLU A 19 1.99 18.13 -8.37
N ILE A 20 0.72 18.01 -8.73
CA ILE A 20 -0.23 17.39 -7.83
C ILE A 20 0.08 15.91 -7.88
N SER A 21 0.92 15.51 -6.93
CA SER A 21 1.21 14.13 -6.58
C SER A 21 -0.08 13.30 -6.73
N PHE A 22 -0.05 12.32 -7.64
CA PHE A 22 -1.19 11.44 -7.87
C PHE A 22 -1.61 10.76 -6.56
N PHE A 23 -0.64 10.44 -5.70
CA PHE A 23 -0.88 10.00 -4.32
C PHE A 23 -1.75 10.97 -3.50
N ASN A 24 -1.45 12.28 -3.49
CA ASN A 24 -2.23 13.26 -2.72
C ASN A 24 -3.68 13.36 -3.24
N LYS A 25 -3.86 13.40 -4.57
CA LYS A 25 -5.19 13.33 -5.20
C LYS A 25 -5.91 12.03 -4.83
N ALA A 26 -5.22 10.89 -4.90
CA ALA A 26 -5.77 9.58 -4.59
C ALA A 26 -6.22 9.52 -3.13
N LYS A 27 -5.41 10.02 -2.20
CA LYS A 27 -5.72 10.10 -0.78
C LYS A 27 -6.97 10.95 -0.53
N ILE A 28 -7.10 12.12 -1.17
CA ILE A 28 -8.32 12.95 -1.07
C ILE A 28 -9.55 12.16 -1.53
N GLN A 29 -9.46 11.45 -2.66
CA GLN A 29 -10.58 10.63 -3.14
C GLN A 29 -10.88 9.45 -2.22
N TYR A 30 -9.85 8.85 -1.62
CA TYR A 30 -9.99 7.77 -0.64
C TYR A 30 -10.74 8.26 0.61
N GLU A 31 -10.40 9.43 1.14
CA GLU A 31 -11.10 10.03 2.30
C GLU A 31 -12.56 10.38 1.96
N LYS A 32 -12.84 10.78 0.71
CA LYS A 32 -14.20 10.96 0.18
C LYS A 32 -14.94 9.64 -0.06
N LYS A 33 -14.31 8.48 0.18
CA LYS A 33 -14.81 7.13 -0.11
C LYS A 33 -15.07 6.85 -1.60
N ASN A 34 -14.53 7.68 -2.49
CA ASN A 34 -14.56 7.47 -3.93
C ASN A 34 -13.49 6.45 -4.32
N TYR A 35 -13.69 5.19 -3.90
CA TYR A 35 -12.66 4.16 -3.94
C TYR A 35 -12.18 3.82 -5.35
N ASP A 36 -13.06 3.87 -6.35
CA ASP A 36 -12.67 3.60 -7.75
C ASP A 36 -11.76 4.69 -8.31
N GLN A 37 -12.08 5.96 -8.05
CA GLN A 37 -11.23 7.08 -8.46
C GLN A 37 -9.91 7.09 -7.68
N ALA A 38 -9.97 6.82 -6.38
CA ALA A 38 -8.77 6.70 -5.54
C ALA A 38 -7.85 5.60 -6.06
N LYS A 39 -8.40 4.42 -6.39
CA LYS A 39 -7.66 3.30 -6.97
C LYS A 39 -6.92 3.71 -8.25
N LEU A 40 -7.62 4.30 -9.21
CA LEU A 40 -7.02 4.75 -10.47
C LEU A 40 -5.87 5.74 -10.25
N LEU A 41 -6.02 6.65 -9.28
CA LEU A 41 -4.98 7.62 -8.95
C LEU A 41 -3.79 7.00 -8.22
N PHE A 42 -3.99 6.03 -7.32
CA PHE A 42 -2.88 5.27 -6.71
C PHE A 42 -2.15 4.40 -7.74
N GLU A 43 -2.88 3.76 -8.66
CA GLU A 43 -2.28 3.02 -9.77
C GLU A 43 -1.46 3.94 -10.67
N LYS A 44 -1.96 5.15 -10.95
CA LYS A 44 -1.21 6.16 -11.69
C LYS A 44 0.02 6.66 -10.92
N ASP A 45 -0.08 6.83 -9.60
CA ASP A 45 1.10 7.15 -8.78
C ASP A 45 2.17 6.07 -8.91
N ILE A 46 1.80 4.79 -8.85
CA ILE A 46 2.73 3.67 -8.99
C ILE A 46 3.41 3.63 -10.38
N VAL A 47 2.75 4.09 -11.44
CA VAL A 47 3.38 4.20 -12.77
C VAL A 47 4.58 5.15 -12.74
N PHE A 48 4.49 6.27 -12.01
CA PHE A 48 5.58 7.24 -11.91
C PHE A 48 6.51 6.97 -10.72
N ASN A 49 5.98 6.37 -9.65
CA ASN A 49 6.63 6.09 -8.38
C ASN A 49 6.46 4.59 -8.00
N PRO A 50 7.11 3.66 -8.73
CA PRO A 50 6.86 2.22 -8.59
C PRO A 50 7.24 1.64 -7.22
N LYS A 51 7.99 2.38 -6.40
CA LYS A 51 8.41 2.01 -5.04
C LYS A 51 7.55 2.66 -3.94
N SER A 52 6.46 3.34 -4.29
CA SER A 52 5.56 4.02 -3.34
C SER A 52 4.80 3.02 -2.46
N THR A 53 5.38 2.68 -1.29
CA THR A 53 4.79 1.73 -0.34
C THR A 53 3.45 2.25 0.18
N GLU A 54 3.27 3.56 0.30
CA GLU A 54 2.01 4.18 0.68
C GLU A 54 0.92 3.96 -0.37
N SER A 55 1.22 4.09 -1.67
CA SER A 55 0.23 3.83 -2.73
C SER A 55 -0.23 2.37 -2.72
N TYR A 56 0.70 1.40 -2.59
CA TYR A 56 0.33 0.00 -2.42
C TYR A 56 -0.49 -0.23 -1.14
N LEU A 57 -0.20 0.48 -0.05
CA LEU A 57 -0.95 0.37 1.21
C LEU A 57 -2.40 0.83 1.04
N TYR A 58 -2.63 1.95 0.36
CA TYR A 58 -4.00 2.40 0.09
C TYR A 58 -4.73 1.51 -0.90
N LEU A 59 -4.05 0.97 -1.92
CA LEU A 59 -4.64 -0.04 -2.79
C LEU A 59 -5.07 -1.27 -1.99
N ALA A 60 -4.22 -1.79 -1.09
CA ALA A 60 -4.59 -2.91 -0.22
C ALA A 60 -5.84 -2.60 0.63
N LYS A 61 -5.93 -1.38 1.18
CA LYS A 61 -7.12 -0.93 1.93
C LYS A 61 -8.37 -0.88 1.06
N ILE A 62 -8.26 -0.36 -0.17
CA ILE A 62 -9.36 -0.29 -1.13
C ILE A 62 -9.82 -1.70 -1.51
N TYR A 63 -8.90 -2.58 -1.88
CA TYR A 63 -9.21 -3.96 -2.23
C TYR A 63 -9.87 -4.70 -1.06
N LYS A 64 -9.41 -4.51 0.18
CA LYS A 64 -10.09 -5.02 1.38
C LYS A 64 -11.54 -4.51 1.49
N LYS A 65 -11.77 -3.21 1.24
CA LYS A 65 -13.12 -2.60 1.29
C LYS A 65 -14.04 -3.16 0.22
N LYS A 66 -13.49 -3.50 -0.95
CA LYS A 66 -14.21 -4.14 -2.07
C LYS A 66 -14.30 -5.66 -1.95
N GLN A 67 -13.83 -6.25 -0.85
CA GLN A 67 -13.78 -7.71 -0.63
C GLN A 67 -12.92 -8.48 -1.66
N GLN A 68 -12.00 -7.78 -2.33
CA GLN A 68 -11.04 -8.31 -3.28
C GLN A 68 -9.77 -8.71 -2.51
N TYR A 69 -9.84 -9.87 -1.84
CA TYR A 69 -8.85 -10.23 -0.81
C TYR A 69 -7.51 -10.72 -1.37
N ASP A 70 -7.48 -11.21 -2.60
CA ASP A 70 -6.24 -11.64 -3.25
C ASP A 70 -5.38 -10.44 -3.65
N GLU A 71 -6.02 -9.39 -4.17
CA GLU A 71 -5.39 -8.12 -4.49
C GLU A 71 -4.95 -7.38 -3.22
N GLU A 72 -5.73 -7.43 -2.13
CA GLU A 72 -5.28 -6.95 -0.82
C GLU A 72 -3.94 -7.59 -0.44
N GLU A 73 -3.88 -8.93 -0.46
CA GLU A 73 -2.66 -9.66 -0.07
C GLU A 73 -1.49 -9.37 -1.01
N LYS A 74 -1.72 -9.32 -2.33
CA LYS A 74 -0.69 -9.01 -3.33
C LYS A 74 -0.06 -7.64 -3.08
N ASN A 75 -0.88 -6.62 -2.82
CA ASN A 75 -0.39 -5.28 -2.53
C ASN A 75 0.39 -5.24 -1.21
N LEU A 76 -0.09 -5.91 -0.15
CA LEU A 76 0.63 -5.97 1.12
C LEU A 76 1.98 -6.71 1.00
N LYS A 77 2.05 -7.81 0.24
CA LYS A 77 3.31 -8.50 -0.06
C LYS A 77 4.27 -7.64 -0.85
N THR A 78 3.76 -6.81 -1.76
CA THR A 78 4.57 -5.85 -2.51
C THR A 78 5.21 -4.81 -1.59
N ILE A 79 4.48 -4.32 -0.58
CA ILE A 79 5.06 -3.42 0.43
C ILE A 79 6.23 -4.10 1.14
N ILE A 80 6.10 -5.36 1.55
CA ILE A 80 7.19 -6.12 2.21
C ILE A 80 8.38 -6.33 1.27
N LEU A 81 8.14 -6.53 -0.02
CA LEU A 81 9.21 -6.66 -1.01
C LEU A 81 10.01 -5.35 -1.16
N LEU A 82 9.31 -4.20 -1.13
CA LEU A 82 9.91 -2.87 -1.27
C LEU A 82 10.56 -2.38 0.04
N ASP A 83 9.93 -2.67 1.16
CA ASP A 83 10.37 -2.33 2.52
C ASP A 83 10.15 -3.54 3.45
N PRO A 84 11.17 -4.41 3.59
CA PRO A 84 11.08 -5.61 4.42
C PRO A 84 10.88 -5.33 5.92
N LYS A 85 11.07 -4.08 6.38
CA LYS A 85 10.89 -3.66 7.77
C LYS A 85 9.54 -2.96 7.99
N ASN A 86 8.65 -2.95 6.99
CA ASN A 86 7.34 -2.31 7.10
C ASN A 86 6.42 -3.05 8.07
N SER A 87 6.47 -2.67 9.35
CA SER A 87 5.66 -3.29 10.40
C SER A 87 4.15 -3.22 10.09
N GLN A 88 3.67 -2.13 9.48
CA GLN A 88 2.27 -1.99 9.13
C GLN A 88 1.78 -3.04 8.12
N ALA A 89 2.59 -3.39 7.12
CA ALA A 89 2.26 -4.43 6.16
C ALA A 89 2.13 -5.80 6.84
N TYR A 90 3.06 -6.16 7.74
CA TYR A 90 2.97 -7.38 8.52
C TYR A 90 1.74 -7.43 9.43
N TYR A 91 1.40 -6.31 10.08
CA TYR A 91 0.18 -6.20 10.88
C TYR A 91 -1.08 -6.50 10.05
N LEU A 92 -1.21 -5.85 8.88
CA LEU A 92 -2.36 -6.04 8.01
C LEU A 92 -2.44 -7.45 7.42
N LEU A 93 -1.30 -8.04 7.03
CA LEU A 93 -1.26 -9.44 6.58
C LEU A 93 -1.61 -10.41 7.69
N SER A 94 -1.22 -10.14 8.94
CA SER A 94 -1.64 -10.96 10.08
C SER A 94 -3.16 -10.97 10.22
N LEU A 95 -3.80 -9.79 10.17
CA LEU A 95 -5.27 -9.69 10.21
C LEU A 95 -5.95 -10.37 9.01
N LYS A 96 -5.38 -10.23 7.81
CA LYS A 96 -5.87 -10.91 6.60
C LYS A 96 -5.82 -12.42 6.79
N LYS A 97 -4.71 -12.96 7.31
CA LYS A 97 -4.53 -14.40 7.53
C LYS A 97 -5.40 -14.96 8.65
N ILE A 98 -5.73 -14.16 9.67
CA ILE A 98 -6.77 -14.52 10.64
C ILE A 98 -8.12 -14.70 9.94
N ARG A 99 -8.50 -13.77 9.04
CA ARG A 99 -9.75 -13.86 8.28
C ARG A 99 -9.77 -15.07 7.33
N ASP A 100 -8.63 -15.43 6.74
CA ASP A 100 -8.49 -16.63 5.92
C ASP A 100 -8.53 -17.94 6.74
N GLY A 101 -8.43 -17.88 8.08
CA GLY A 101 -8.25 -19.06 8.93
C GLY A 101 -6.82 -19.63 8.93
N ASP A 102 -5.88 -18.99 8.23
CA ASP A 102 -4.47 -19.39 8.19
C ASP A 102 -3.72 -18.83 9.41
N PHE A 103 -3.97 -19.45 10.57
CA PHE A 103 -3.40 -19.00 11.82
C PHE A 103 -1.87 -19.16 11.88
N LYS A 104 -1.30 -20.10 11.11
CA LYS A 104 0.15 -20.30 11.05
C LYS A 104 0.83 -19.09 10.41
N LEU A 105 0.35 -18.63 9.25
CA LEU A 105 0.88 -17.42 8.65
C LEU A 105 0.50 -16.16 9.44
N ALA A 106 -0.68 -16.14 10.09
CA ALA A 106 -1.05 -15.03 10.95
C ALA A 106 -0.04 -14.82 12.10
N GLU A 107 0.37 -15.89 12.79
CA GLU A 107 1.38 -15.84 13.86
C GLU A 107 2.75 -15.40 13.32
N LYS A 108 3.20 -15.97 12.20
CA LYS A 108 4.47 -15.57 11.56
C LYS A 108 4.51 -14.07 11.22
N ASN A 109 3.41 -13.55 10.68
CA ASN A 109 3.31 -12.13 10.37
C ASN A 109 3.21 -11.28 11.65
N ALA A 110 2.56 -11.76 12.70
CA ALA A 110 2.49 -11.09 13.99
C ALA A 110 3.88 -10.94 14.63
N ASP A 111 4.71 -11.99 14.55
CA ASP A 111 6.07 -11.97 15.08
C ASP A 111 6.96 -11.01 14.28
N SER A 112 6.79 -10.98 12.95
CA SER A 112 7.48 -10.02 12.08
C SER A 112 7.04 -8.58 12.37
N PHE A 113 5.74 -8.35 12.59
CA PHE A 113 5.21 -7.07 13.05
C PHE A 113 5.89 -6.65 14.36
N ARG A 114 5.91 -7.53 15.38
CA ARG A 114 6.56 -7.24 16.66
C ARG A 114 8.04 -6.92 16.51
N LYS A 115 8.75 -7.66 15.66
CA LYS A 115 10.18 -7.47 15.41
C LYS A 115 10.51 -6.10 14.83
N PHE A 116 9.67 -5.58 13.93
CA PHE A 116 9.93 -4.32 13.22
C PHE A 116 9.10 -3.14 13.72
N CYS A 117 8.22 -3.35 14.70
CA CYS A 117 7.38 -2.30 15.24
C CYS A 117 8.21 -1.26 15.99
N SER A 118 8.04 0.01 15.64
CA SER A 118 8.61 1.15 16.37
C SER A 118 7.54 1.96 17.11
N ILE A 119 6.27 1.84 16.70
CA ILE A 119 5.13 2.61 17.25
C ILE A 119 3.88 1.71 17.21
N LYS A 120 3.01 1.82 18.23
CA LYS A 120 1.76 1.04 18.37
C LYS A 120 1.95 -0.47 18.51
N CYS A 121 3.01 -0.91 19.20
CA CYS A 121 3.35 -2.33 19.34
C CYS A 121 2.39 -3.10 20.25
N GLU A 122 1.55 -2.40 21.02
CA GLU A 122 0.44 -2.98 21.79
C GLU A 122 -0.51 -3.81 20.92
N LYS A 123 -0.63 -3.48 19.62
CA LYS A 123 -1.39 -4.24 18.63
C LYS A 123 -0.95 -5.69 18.46
N TYR A 124 0.27 -6.04 18.87
CA TYR A 124 0.73 -7.43 18.84
C TYR A 124 -0.12 -8.31 19.76
N GLN A 125 -0.47 -7.82 20.95
CA GLN A 125 -1.31 -8.58 21.88
C GLN A 125 -2.75 -8.70 21.37
N GLU A 126 -3.25 -7.67 20.70
CA GLU A 126 -4.54 -7.71 20.01
C GLU A 126 -4.57 -8.85 18.97
N ILE A 127 -3.54 -8.94 18.11
CA ILE A 127 -3.41 -10.02 17.14
C ILE A 127 -3.43 -11.39 17.81
N LYS A 128 -2.64 -11.60 18.88
CA LYS A 128 -2.59 -12.89 19.59
C LYS A 128 -3.94 -13.26 20.20
N LYS A 129 -4.67 -12.28 20.75
CA LYS A 129 -6.03 -12.47 21.27
C LYS A 129 -7.00 -12.86 20.17
N LEU A 130 -6.95 -12.20 19.01
CA LEU A 130 -7.79 -12.52 17.85
C LEU A 130 -7.54 -13.94 17.37
N ILE A 131 -6.28 -14.35 17.22
CA ILE A 131 -5.92 -15.73 16.83
C ILE A 131 -6.48 -16.75 17.82
N LYS A 132 -6.33 -16.52 19.13
CA LYS A 132 -6.87 -17.42 20.16
C LYS A 132 -8.40 -17.53 20.06
N LYS A 133 -9.10 -16.39 19.90
CA LYS A 133 -10.56 -16.34 19.77
C LYS A 133 -11.07 -17.00 18.48
N SER A 134 -10.32 -16.91 17.38
CA SER A 134 -10.72 -17.52 16.11
C SER A 134 -10.45 -19.03 16.04
N LYS A 135 -9.65 -19.59 16.95
CA LYS A 135 -9.40 -21.04 17.07
C LYS A 135 -10.37 -21.76 18.01
N SER A 136 -11.08 -21.02 18.87
CA SER A 136 -12.09 -21.55 19.80
C SER A 136 -13.46 -21.64 19.13
#